data_AF-A0A3T0L2G2-F1
#
_entry.id   AF-A0A3T0L2G2-F1
#
_cell.length_a   1.000
_cell.length_b   1.000
_cell.length_c   1.000
_cell.angle_alpha   90.00
_cell.angle_beta   90.00
_cell.angle_gamma   90.00
#
_symmetry.space_group_name_H-M   'P 1'
#
loop_
_entity.id
_entity.type
_entity.pdbx_description
1 polymer ?
#
loop_
_entity_poly.entity_id
_entity_poly.type
_entity_poly.pdbx_seq_one_letter_code
_entity_poly.pdbx_strand_id
1 'polypeptide(L)'
;MNDKQHKKGKFGKTVEGAEKLSLGISIVVAILMGIGIGILLKKWTGYTWTLWLGVFWGVAAAIMNIKIEYNKLKKDLDKVAKDPKYKNYKMNTKDEEELLEEFEK
;
A
#
# COMPACT_ATOMS: atom_id res chain seq x y z
N MET A 1 34.85 -3.48 16.25
CA MET A 1 33.92 -2.35 16.44
C MET A 1 32.57 -2.74 15.87
N ASN A 2 31.57 -2.88 16.75
CA ASN A 2 30.13 -3.13 16.57
C ASN A 2 29.55 -3.46 15.17
N ASP A 3 29.29 -4.76 14.96
CA ASP A 3 28.26 -5.23 14.02
C ASP A 3 26.87 -5.05 14.62
N LYS A 4 26.12 -4.05 14.12
CA LYS A 4 24.71 -3.87 14.45
C LYS A 4 23.88 -4.96 13.76
N GLN A 5 23.73 -6.10 14.44
CA GLN A 5 22.73 -7.13 14.16
C GLN A 5 21.32 -6.51 14.22
N HIS A 6 20.77 -6.12 13.07
CA HIS A 6 19.37 -5.73 12.94
C HIS A 6 18.49 -6.99 13.09
N LYS A 7 18.10 -7.30 14.34
CA LYS A 7 17.06 -8.30 14.62
C LYS A 7 15.75 -7.84 13.97
N LYS A 8 15.43 -8.38 12.79
CA LYS A 8 14.13 -8.24 12.12
C LYS A 8 13.09 -9.05 12.91
N GLY A 9 12.67 -8.52 14.06
CA GLY A 9 11.63 -9.10 14.91
C GLY A 9 10.25 -9.05 14.24
N LYS A 10 9.27 -9.75 14.83
CA LYS A 10 7.86 -9.88 14.38
C LYS A 10 7.16 -8.58 13.93
N PHE A 11 7.72 -7.40 14.22
CA PHE A 11 7.31 -6.10 13.73
C PHE A 11 7.36 -5.93 12.19
N GLY A 12 8.19 -6.70 11.48
CA GLY A 12 8.35 -6.54 10.03
C GLY A 12 7.05 -6.75 9.22
N LYS A 13 6.22 -7.73 9.61
CA LYS A 13 4.96 -8.01 8.91
C LYS A 13 3.88 -6.95 9.16
N THR A 14 3.82 -6.40 10.38
CA THR A 14 2.89 -5.31 10.72
C THR A 14 3.28 -4.01 10.02
N VAL A 15 4.58 -3.74 9.90
CA VAL A 15 5.10 -2.55 9.20
C VAL A 15 4.80 -2.60 7.70
N GLU A 16 4.98 -3.76 7.06
CA GLU A 16 4.70 -3.93 5.63
C GLU A 16 3.19 -3.82 5.30
N GLY A 17 2.32 -4.28 6.21
CA GLY A 17 0.87 -4.06 6.12
C GLY A 17 0.47 -2.59 6.31
N ALA A 18 1.13 -1.88 7.23
CA ALA A 18 0.88 -0.46 7.49
C ALA A 18 1.31 0.43 6.31
N GLU A 19 2.39 0.11 5.61
CA GLU A 19 2.84 0.84 4.42
C GLU A 19 1.80 0.77 3.28
N LYS A 20 1.20 -0.41 3.03
CA LYS A 20 0.14 -0.58 2.02
C LYS A 20 -1.16 0.11 2.42
N LEU A 21 -1.50 0.08 3.71
CA LEU A 21 -2.69 0.77 4.23
C LEU A 21 -2.55 2.30 4.11
N SER A 22 -1.37 2.83 4.42
CA SER A 22 -1.02 4.25 4.28
C SER A 22 -1.16 4.72 2.83
N LEU A 23 -0.77 3.87 1.87
CA LEU A 23 -0.96 4.10 0.44
C LEU A 23 -2.43 4.27 0.04
N GLY A 24 -3.31 3.42 0.57
CA GLY A 24 -4.75 3.48 0.31
C GLY A 24 -5.37 4.72 0.92
N ILE A 25 -4.97 5.07 2.14
CA ILE A 25 -5.51 6.22 2.88
C ILE A 25 -5.18 7.54 2.17
N SER A 26 -3.97 7.71 1.63
CA SER A 26 -3.60 8.95 0.93
C SER A 26 -4.46 9.21 -0.31
N ILE A 27 -4.85 8.15 -1.03
CA ILE A 27 -5.75 8.22 -2.19
C ILE A 27 -7.14 8.69 -1.77
N VAL A 28 -7.68 8.11 -0.70
CA VAL A 28 -9.00 8.50 -0.17
C VAL A 28 -8.99 9.96 0.26
N VAL A 29 -7.95 10.40 0.98
CA VAL A 29 -7.79 11.80 1.40
C VAL A 29 -7.72 12.74 0.19
N ALA A 30 -6.99 12.38 -0.86
CA ALA A 30 -6.91 13.19 -2.09
C ALA A 30 -8.27 13.34 -2.79
N ILE A 31 -9.05 12.25 -2.88
CA ILE A 31 -10.40 12.28 -3.46
C ILE A 31 -11.34 13.14 -2.59
N LEU A 32 -11.30 12.97 -1.27
CA LEU A 32 -12.10 13.76 -0.33
C LEU A 32 -11.75 15.25 -0.40
N MET A 33 -10.47 15.60 -0.55
CA MET A 33 -10.04 16.97 -0.81
C MET A 33 -10.60 17.51 -2.13
N GLY A 34 -10.56 16.73 -3.22
CA GLY A 34 -11.14 17.12 -4.50
C GLY A 34 -12.66 17.39 -4.41
N ILE A 35 -13.38 16.53 -3.69
CA ILE A 35 -14.81 16.71 -3.42
C ILE A 35 -15.05 17.94 -2.53
N GLY A 36 -14.26 18.12 -1.47
CA GLY A 36 -14.36 19.27 -0.55
C GLY A 36 -14.13 20.60 -1.27
N ILE A 37 -13.14 20.67 -2.15
CA ILE A 37 -12.87 21.83 -3.01
C ILE A 37 -14.03 22.05 -3.99
N GLY A 38 -14.58 20.99 -4.58
CA GLY A 38 -15.77 21.07 -5.46
C GLY A 38 -16.99 21.64 -4.74
N ILE A 39 -17.24 21.22 -3.49
CA ILE A 39 -18.34 21.74 -2.66
C ILE A 39 -18.10 23.21 -2.31
N LEU A 40 -16.86 23.59 -1.98
CA LEU A 40 -16.51 24.98 -1.69
C LEU A 40 -16.73 25.88 -2.92
N LEU A 41 -16.29 25.44 -4.11
CA LEU A 41 -16.53 26.13 -5.38
C LEU A 41 -18.03 26.26 -5.69
N LYS A 42 -18.82 25.20 -5.46
CA LYS A 42 -20.28 25.24 -5.65
C LYS A 42 -20.91 26.33 -4.79
N LYS A 43 -20.46 26.44 -3.53
CA LYS A 43 -20.99 27.43 -2.58
C LYS A 43 -20.69 28.87 -2.99
N TRP A 44 -19.57 29.10 -3.66
CA TRP A 44 -19.15 30.43 -4.13
C TRP A 44 -19.71 30.80 -5.50
N THR A 45 -19.72 29.84 -6.44
CA THR A 45 -20.12 30.10 -7.83
C THR A 45 -21.61 29.91 -8.07
N GLY A 46 -22.33 29.19 -7.22
CA GLY A 46 -23.76 28.88 -7.38
C GLY A 46 -24.06 27.89 -8.52
N TYR A 47 -23.09 27.60 -9.37
CA TYR A 47 -23.23 26.71 -10.50
C TYR A 47 -22.95 25.26 -10.11
N THR A 48 -23.92 24.37 -10.33
CA THR A 48 -23.76 22.93 -10.01
C THR A 48 -22.73 22.24 -10.90
N TRP A 49 -22.42 22.77 -12.08
CA TRP A 49 -21.45 22.16 -13.00
C TRP A 49 -19.99 22.28 -12.51
N THR A 50 -19.67 23.24 -11.62
CA THR A 50 -18.33 23.36 -11.05
C THR A 50 -17.98 22.25 -10.06
N LEU A 51 -18.98 21.52 -9.52
CA LEU A 51 -18.73 20.28 -8.76
C LEU A 51 -18.00 19.24 -9.60
N TRP A 52 -18.36 19.10 -10.88
CA TRP A 52 -17.75 18.13 -11.77
C TRP A 52 -16.29 18.46 -12.07
N LEU A 53 -15.92 19.74 -12.08
CA LEU A 53 -14.50 20.13 -12.17
C LEU A 53 -13.73 19.63 -10.94
N GLY A 54 -14.25 19.85 -9.73
CA GLY A 54 -13.59 19.37 -8.51
C GLY A 54 -13.46 17.84 -8.46
N VAL A 55 -14.51 17.12 -8.85
CA VAL A 55 -14.50 15.65 -8.92
C VAL A 55 -13.54 15.16 -10.01
N PHE A 56 -13.59 15.74 -11.21
CA PHE A 56 -12.72 15.37 -12.32
C PHE A 56 -11.24 15.57 -11.97
N TRP A 57 -10.89 16.74 -11.43
CA TRP A 57 -9.52 17.04 -11.01
C TRP A 57 -9.09 16.18 -9.81
N GLY A 58 -9.99 15.89 -8.87
CA GLY A 58 -9.72 14.99 -7.75
C GLY A 58 -9.41 13.56 -8.20
N VAL A 59 -10.21 13.02 -9.13
CA VAL A 59 -9.99 11.68 -9.69
C VAL A 59 -8.71 11.64 -10.54
N ALA A 60 -8.46 12.66 -11.37
CA ALA A 60 -7.24 12.76 -12.16
C ALA A 60 -5.98 12.81 -11.26
N ALA A 61 -6.02 13.59 -10.18
CA ALA A 61 -4.94 13.66 -9.21
C ALA A 61 -4.71 12.33 -8.48
N ALA A 62 -5.78 11.64 -8.09
CA ALA A 62 -5.71 10.32 -7.45
C ALA A 62 -5.06 9.27 -8.39
N ILE A 63 -5.47 9.21 -9.66
CA ILE A 63 -4.89 8.31 -10.66
C ILE A 63 -3.40 8.59 -10.85
N MET A 64 -3.03 9.87 -10.94
CA MET A 64 -1.64 10.28 -11.09
C MET A 64 -0.79 9.86 -9.88
N ASN A 65 -1.33 10.01 -8.66
CA ASN A 65 -0.64 9.62 -7.43
C ASN A 65 -0.47 8.10 -7.33
N ILE A 66 -1.54 7.34 -7.61
CA ILE A 66 -1.54 5.86 -7.61
C ILE A 66 -0.44 5.31 -8.52
N LYS A 67 -0.31 5.83 -9.74
CA LYS A 67 0.61 5.28 -10.74
C LYS A 67 2.07 5.45 -10.32
N ILE A 68 2.40 6.58 -9.70
CA ILE A 68 3.77 6.85 -9.20
C ILE A 68 4.11 5.89 -8.07
N GLU A 69 3.22 5.77 -7.08
CA GLU A 69 3.48 4.96 -5.90
C GLU A 69 3.41 3.45 -6.18
N TYR A 70 2.52 3.01 -7.07
CA TYR A 70 2.48 1.63 -7.57
C TYR A 70 3.80 1.22 -8.23
N ASN A 71 4.40 2.09 -9.05
CA ASN A 71 5.68 1.79 -9.69
C ASN A 71 6.82 1.68 -8.68
N LYS A 72 6.78 2.44 -7.57
CA LYS A 72 7.75 2.30 -6.47
C LYS A 72 7.54 0.98 -5.73
N LEU A 73 6.30 0.67 -5.33
CA LEU A 73 5.97 -0.60 -4.68
C LEU A 73 6.39 -1.80 -5.54
N LYS A 74 6.10 -1.76 -6.84
CA LYS A 74 6.47 -2.84 -7.75
C LYS A 74 7.98 -3.03 -7.84
N LYS A 75 8.76 -1.95 -7.88
CA LYS A 75 10.23 -2.03 -7.87
C LYS A 75 10.76 -2.60 -6.56
N ASP A 76 10.17 -2.25 -5.43
CA ASP A 76 10.61 -2.77 -4.13
C ASP A 76 10.20 -4.23 -3.96
N LEU A 77 9.01 -4.64 -4.42
CA LEU A 77 8.62 -6.05 -4.51
C LEU A 77 9.57 -6.84 -5.42
N ASP A 78 9.89 -6.33 -6.62
CA ASP A 78 10.80 -7.01 -7.55
C ASP A 78 12.21 -7.15 -6.98
N LYS A 79 12.69 -6.18 -6.20
CA LYS A 79 13.98 -6.26 -5.50
C LYS A 79 13.94 -7.32 -4.40
N VAL A 80 12.87 -7.35 -3.60
CA VAL A 80 12.68 -8.38 -2.56
C VAL A 80 12.58 -9.77 -3.19
N ALA A 81 11.85 -9.91 -4.30
CA ALA A 81 11.70 -11.18 -5.01
C ALA A 81 13.00 -11.69 -5.63
N LYS A 82 13.91 -10.79 -6.04
CA LYS A 82 15.21 -11.16 -6.63
C LYS A 82 16.32 -11.39 -5.60
N ASP A 83 16.08 -11.06 -4.32
CA ASP A 83 17.08 -11.21 -3.28
C ASP A 83 17.35 -12.72 -3.00
N PRO A 84 18.60 -13.21 -3.17
CA PRO A 84 18.97 -14.61 -2.98
C PRO A 84 18.72 -15.12 -1.55
N LYS A 85 18.58 -14.23 -0.57
CA LYS A 85 18.19 -14.58 0.81
C LYS A 85 16.80 -15.19 0.90
N TYR A 86 15.90 -14.89 -0.04
CA TYR A 86 14.54 -15.42 -0.09
C TYR A 86 14.37 -16.54 -1.13
N LYS A 87 15.35 -16.78 -2.03
CA LYS A 87 15.35 -17.91 -2.97
C LYS A 87 15.30 -19.29 -2.30
N ASN A 88 15.83 -19.38 -1.09
CA ASN A 88 15.86 -20.61 -0.29
C ASN A 88 14.74 -20.68 0.76
N TYR A 89 13.83 -19.69 0.81
CA TYR A 89 12.59 -19.81 1.58
C TYR A 89 11.62 -20.70 0.79
N LYS A 90 12.00 -21.97 0.59
CA LYS A 90 11.05 -23.01 0.27
C LYS A 90 10.30 -23.27 1.57
N MET A 91 8.98 -23.08 1.53
CA MET A 91 8.11 -23.65 2.56
C MET A 91 8.43 -25.14 2.55
N ASN A 92 9.13 -25.61 3.60
CA ASN A 92 9.54 -26.99 3.68
C ASN A 92 8.23 -27.74 3.90
N THR A 93 7.70 -28.36 2.84
CA THR A 93 6.38 -29.00 2.84
C THR A 93 6.27 -30.07 3.94
N LYS A 94 7.43 -30.56 4.39
CA LYS A 94 7.60 -31.40 5.57
C LYS A 94 7.10 -30.77 6.87
N ASP A 95 7.30 -29.47 7.07
CA ASP A 95 6.87 -28.78 8.29
C ASP A 95 5.34 -28.57 8.29
N GLU A 96 4.69 -28.52 7.11
CA GLU A 96 3.23 -28.51 6.98
C GLU A 96 2.63 -29.92 7.20
N GLU A 97 3.23 -30.95 6.60
CA GLU A 97 2.80 -32.35 6.80
C GLU A 97 2.95 -32.78 8.27
N GLU A 98 4.06 -32.43 8.94
CA GLU A 98 4.31 -32.76 10.34
C GLU A 98 3.33 -32.04 11.30
N LEU A 99 2.95 -30.80 11.00
CA LEU A 99 1.90 -30.08 11.74
C LEU A 99 0.52 -30.71 11.53
N LEU A 100 0.17 -31.10 10.31
CA LEU A 100 -1.12 -31.73 10.01
C LEU A 100 -1.24 -33.11 10.67
N GLU A 101 -0.16 -33.90 10.67
CA GLU A 101 -0.11 -35.21 11.35
C GLU A 101 -0.21 -35.09 12.88
N GLU A 102 0.32 -34.02 13.49
CA GLU A 102 0.20 -33.76 14.93
C GLU A 102 -1.20 -33.27 15.34
N PHE A 103 -1.94 -32.61 14.43
CA PHE A 103 -3.35 -32.25 14.65
C PHE A 103 -4.33 -33.42 14.46
N GLU A 104 -3.94 -34.48 13.74
CA GLU A 104 -4.78 -35.63 13.43
C GLU A 104 -4.64 -36.79 14.46
N LYS A 105 -3.71 -36.70 15.42
CA LYS A 105 -3.53 -37.63 16.55
C LYS A 105 -4.25 -37.19 17.82
#